data_AF-A0A942C6E9-F1
#
_entry.id   AF-A0A942C6E9-F1
#
_cell.length_a   1.000
_cell.length_b   1.000
_cell.length_c   1.000
_cell.angle_alpha   90.00
_cell.angle_beta   90.00
_cell.angle_gamma   90.00
#
_symmetry.space_group_name_H-M   'P 1'
#
loop_
_entity.id
_entity.type
_entity.pdbx_description
1 polymer ?
#
loop_
_entity_poly.entity_id
_entity_poly.type
_entity_poly.pdbx_seq_one_letter_code
_entity_poly.pdbx_strand_id
1 'polypeptide(L)'
;MKLAKQFGLKIGAALLAVIALIGLLLNAPQPFFQSAVSAKNLTLYSDQSFAPDAGQRVLTLVEDKLSKSPLYAAEQKHLIFICNARWRQRLFFTYVYGVGGVNYYPFTTNVFLRDSIIEENCLIGPKGSRVPGERTLDYFIAHEITHTLTGQAVGPIDYHRLPQWKREGYADYVGKGAAFNYDEAKRAFLANDPKMDWAKSGLYWRFHLLVAHLLEKKHWSVQQLLTEPIEQVAIEEMIRAEIP
;
A
#
# COMPACT_ATOMS: atom_id res chain seq x y z
N MET A 1 25.88 -25.92 -33.12
CA MET A 1 24.91 -26.35 -32.08
C MET A 1 25.44 -26.30 -30.64
N LYS A 2 26.64 -26.80 -30.30
CA LYS A 2 27.18 -26.76 -28.92
C LYS A 2 27.46 -25.33 -28.40
N LEU A 3 28.03 -24.45 -29.23
CA LEU A 3 28.29 -23.04 -28.89
C LEU A 3 27.01 -22.25 -28.57
N ALA A 4 25.94 -22.45 -29.34
CA ALA A 4 24.64 -21.82 -29.07
C ALA A 4 24.01 -22.29 -27.75
N LYS A 5 24.15 -23.58 -27.41
CA LYS A 5 23.70 -24.13 -26.12
C LYS A 5 24.50 -23.56 -24.94
N GLN A 6 25.83 -23.45 -25.07
CA GLN A 6 26.68 -22.85 -24.03
C GLN A 6 26.42 -21.35 -23.85
N PHE A 7 26.14 -20.63 -24.95
CA PHE A 7 25.77 -19.22 -24.89
C PHE A 7 24.40 -19.01 -24.21
N GLY A 8 23.40 -19.82 -24.58
CA GLY A 8 22.09 -19.81 -23.90
C GLY A 8 22.17 -20.15 -22.42
N LEU A 9 23.02 -21.10 -22.02
CA LEU A 9 23.24 -21.44 -20.62
C LEU A 9 23.85 -20.27 -19.82
N LYS A 10 24.82 -19.55 -20.41
CA LYS A 10 25.44 -18.38 -19.78
C LYS A 10 24.46 -17.23 -19.59
N ILE A 11 23.61 -16.97 -20.60
CA ILE A 11 22.55 -15.95 -20.49
C ILE A 11 21.55 -16.35 -19.41
N GLY A 12 21.10 -17.61 -19.40
CA GLY A 12 20.19 -18.12 -18.37
C GLY A 12 20.76 -17.98 -16.96
N ALA A 13 22.03 -18.35 -16.77
CA ALA A 13 22.71 -18.19 -15.48
C ALA A 13 22.84 -16.71 -15.06
N ALA A 14 23.16 -15.82 -15.99
CA ALA A 14 23.24 -14.39 -15.71
C ALA A 14 21.87 -13.80 -15.30
N LEU A 15 20.79 -14.18 -15.98
CA LEU A 15 19.43 -13.75 -15.63
C LEU A 15 19.02 -14.24 -14.24
N LEU A 16 19.29 -15.52 -13.94
CA LEU A 16 19.01 -16.07 -12.61
C LEU A 16 19.80 -15.36 -11.52
N ALA A 17 21.07 -15.02 -11.77
CA ALA A 17 21.89 -14.26 -10.83
C ALA A 17 21.32 -12.85 -10.57
N VAL A 18 20.84 -12.16 -11.61
CA VAL A 18 20.20 -10.85 -11.46
C VAL A 18 18.90 -10.94 -10.66
N ILE A 19 18.06 -11.95 -10.94
CA ILE A 19 16.81 -12.17 -10.20
C ILE A 19 17.11 -12.48 -8.73
N ALA A 20 18.09 -13.35 -8.47
CA ALA A 20 18.50 -13.69 -7.11
C ALA A 20 19.06 -12.46 -6.36
N LEU A 21 19.82 -11.61 -7.04
CA LEU A 21 20.33 -10.36 -6.47
C LEU A 21 19.20 -9.39 -6.13
N ILE A 22 18.23 -9.18 -7.03
CA ILE A 22 17.05 -8.34 -6.74
C ILE A 22 16.26 -8.93 -5.57
N GLY A 23 16.03 -10.24 -5.55
CA GLY A 23 15.36 -10.93 -4.45
C GLY A 23 16.07 -10.72 -3.11
N LEU A 24 17.41 -10.81 -3.09
CA LEU A 24 18.21 -10.54 -1.91
C LEU A 24 18.06 -9.08 -1.45
N LEU A 25 18.16 -8.13 -2.37
CA LEU A 25 18.05 -6.70 -2.07
C LEU A 25 16.68 -6.34 -1.49
N LEU A 26 15.60 -6.89 -2.06
CA LEU A 26 14.24 -6.65 -1.58
C LEU A 26 13.98 -7.26 -0.20
N ASN A 27 14.67 -8.35 0.16
CA ASN A 27 14.50 -9.03 1.45
C ASN A 27 15.46 -8.55 2.55
N ALA A 28 16.63 -8.01 2.18
CA ALA A 28 17.63 -7.47 3.10
C ALA A 28 18.07 -6.03 2.74
N PRO A 29 17.14 -5.06 2.69
CA PRO A 29 17.44 -3.68 2.29
C PRO A 29 18.18 -2.85 3.35
N GLN A 30 18.23 -3.28 4.61
CA GLN A 30 18.73 -2.50 5.77
C GLN A 30 20.10 -1.86 5.57
N PRO A 31 21.12 -2.49 4.94
CA PRO A 31 22.43 -1.86 4.73
C PRO A 31 22.38 -0.56 3.92
N PHE A 32 21.28 -0.30 3.19
CA PHE A 32 21.09 0.91 2.39
C PHE A 32 20.50 2.08 3.18
N PHE A 33 20.10 1.87 4.44
CA PHE A 33 19.38 2.84 5.28
C PHE A 33 20.15 3.05 6.59
N GLN A 34 20.47 4.31 6.89
CA GLN A 34 21.36 4.66 8.01
C GLN A 34 20.61 4.96 9.31
N SER A 35 19.31 5.27 9.24
CA SER A 35 18.51 5.66 10.39
C SER A 35 17.31 4.74 10.52
N ALA A 36 17.00 4.36 11.75
CA ALA A 36 15.87 3.49 12.05
C ALA A 36 15.26 3.79 13.41
N VAL A 37 13.96 3.58 13.53
CA VAL A 37 13.23 3.54 14.81
C VAL A 37 12.25 2.38 14.78
N SER A 38 11.98 1.77 15.94
CA SER A 38 11.02 0.67 16.06
C SER A 38 10.00 0.96 17.14
N ALA A 39 8.77 0.56 16.88
CA ALA A 39 7.65 0.62 17.81
C ALA A 39 6.85 -0.67 17.69
N LYS A 40 6.73 -1.44 18.77
CA LYS A 40 6.07 -2.76 18.75
C LYS A 40 6.67 -3.66 17.65
N ASN A 41 5.85 -4.06 16.68
CA ASN A 41 6.18 -4.90 15.53
C ASN A 41 6.46 -4.11 14.24
N LEU A 42 6.48 -2.78 14.30
CA LEU A 42 6.79 -1.90 13.17
C LEU A 42 8.22 -1.35 13.30
N THR A 43 8.96 -1.37 12.20
CA THR A 43 10.27 -0.71 12.11
C THR A 43 10.33 0.20 10.89
N LEU A 44 10.61 1.48 11.12
CA LEU A 44 10.80 2.49 10.08
C LEU A 44 12.28 2.74 9.85
N TYR A 45 12.74 2.51 8.63
CA TYR A 45 14.08 2.82 8.13
C TYR A 45 14.04 4.03 7.20
N SER A 46 15.08 4.85 7.23
CA SER A 46 15.27 5.97 6.32
C SER A 46 16.74 6.09 5.89
N ASP A 47 16.94 6.53 4.67
CA ASP A 47 18.27 6.88 4.17
C ASP A 47 18.72 8.29 4.55
N GLN A 48 17.87 9.04 5.25
CA GLN A 48 18.18 10.32 5.88
C GLN A 48 17.97 10.22 7.40
N SER A 49 18.64 11.08 8.15
CA SER A 49 18.40 11.21 9.59
C SER A 49 17.05 11.87 9.84
N PHE A 50 16.35 11.43 10.88
CA PHE A 50 15.10 12.02 11.35
C PHE A 50 15.07 11.99 12.89
N ALA A 51 14.25 12.85 13.50
CA ALA A 51 14.06 12.86 14.94
C ALA A 51 13.40 11.54 15.40
N PRO A 52 13.99 10.77 16.34
CA PRO A 52 13.42 9.49 16.78
C PRO A 52 11.96 9.59 17.25
N ASP A 53 11.62 10.64 17.99
CA ASP A 53 10.25 10.88 18.45
C ASP A 53 9.27 11.11 17.29
N ALA A 54 9.71 11.71 16.19
CA ALA A 54 8.87 11.87 15.00
C ALA A 54 8.56 10.52 14.35
N GLY A 55 9.58 9.68 14.16
CA GLY A 55 9.36 8.34 13.63
C GLY A 55 8.48 7.48 14.54
N GLN A 56 8.65 7.59 15.87
CA GLN A 56 7.79 6.92 16.85
C GLN A 56 6.33 7.38 16.76
N ARG A 57 6.08 8.68 16.57
CA ARG A 57 4.73 9.21 16.34
C ARG A 57 4.11 8.64 15.06
N VAL A 58 4.85 8.62 13.95
CA VAL A 58 4.37 8.04 12.68
C VAL A 58 4.01 6.56 12.89
N LEU A 59 4.88 5.77 13.52
CA LEU A 59 4.60 4.35 13.77
C LEU A 59 3.37 4.13 14.67
N THR A 60 3.14 5.01 15.65
CA THR A 60 1.94 4.96 16.49
C THR A 60 0.67 5.20 15.67
N LEU A 61 0.68 6.20 14.78
CA LEU A 61 -0.46 6.46 13.89
C LEU A 61 -0.73 5.31 12.91
N VAL A 62 0.33 4.66 12.40
CA VAL A 62 0.22 3.47 11.56
C VAL A 62 -0.43 2.33 12.33
N GLU A 63 0.04 2.07 13.55
CA GLU A 63 -0.50 1.04 14.43
C GLU A 63 -1.99 1.28 14.75
N ASP A 64 -2.37 2.53 15.04
CA ASP A 64 -3.77 2.91 15.32
C ASP A 64 -4.71 2.67 14.13
N LYS A 65 -4.17 2.72 12.90
CA LYS A 65 -4.90 2.38 11.67
C LYS A 65 -4.98 0.87 11.48
N LEU A 66 -3.83 0.19 11.55
CA LEU A 66 -3.74 -1.25 11.31
C LEU A 66 -4.54 -2.06 12.33
N SER A 67 -4.53 -1.66 13.61
CA SER A 67 -5.26 -2.32 14.69
C SER A 67 -6.78 -2.34 14.53
N LYS A 68 -7.34 -1.53 13.62
CA LYS A 68 -8.77 -1.57 13.26
C LYS A 68 -9.10 -2.67 12.26
N SER A 69 -8.11 -3.18 11.54
CA SER A 69 -8.25 -4.30 10.63
C SER A 69 -8.19 -5.62 11.41
N PRO A 70 -9.17 -6.53 11.27
CA PRO A 70 -9.09 -7.86 11.87
C PRO A 70 -8.00 -8.74 11.25
N LEU A 71 -7.39 -8.32 10.14
CA LEU A 71 -6.25 -9.02 9.52
C LEU A 71 -4.92 -8.68 10.19
N TYR A 72 -4.88 -7.66 11.04
CA TYR A 72 -3.65 -7.23 11.69
C TYR A 72 -3.33 -8.08 12.91
N ALA A 73 -2.08 -8.54 12.99
CA ALA A 73 -1.55 -9.30 14.13
C ALA A 73 -0.32 -8.60 14.69
N ALA A 74 -0.34 -8.28 15.99
CA ALA A 74 0.73 -7.54 16.66
C ALA A 74 2.04 -8.33 16.76
N GLU A 75 2.02 -9.63 16.48
CA GLU A 75 3.19 -10.51 16.45
C GLU A 75 3.92 -10.47 15.10
N GLN A 76 3.21 -10.09 14.02
CA GLN A 76 3.78 -10.04 12.69
C GLN A 76 4.64 -8.78 12.51
N LYS A 77 5.91 -8.94 12.16
CA LYS A 77 6.80 -7.79 11.92
C LYS A 77 6.55 -7.15 10.56
N HIS A 78 6.56 -5.82 10.53
CA HIS A 78 6.49 -5.03 9.31
C HIS A 78 7.68 -4.07 9.25
N LEU A 79 8.41 -4.12 8.13
CA LEU A 79 9.55 -3.24 7.89
C LEU A 79 9.19 -2.23 6.80
N ILE A 80 9.45 -0.96 7.09
CA ILE A 80 9.12 0.19 6.26
C ILE A 80 10.41 0.89 5.89
N PHE A 81 10.59 1.22 4.61
CA PHE A 81 11.80 1.83 4.07
C PHE A 81 11.46 3.11 3.31
N ILE A 82 11.94 4.25 3.81
CA ILE A 82 11.81 5.55 3.14
C ILE A 82 12.99 5.76 2.21
N CYS A 83 12.73 5.70 0.90
CA CYS A 83 13.72 5.90 -0.15
C CYS A 83 13.74 7.39 -0.56
N ASN A 84 14.41 8.26 0.20
CA ASN A 84 14.48 9.68 -0.17
C ASN A 84 15.36 9.90 -1.40
N ALA A 85 16.50 9.19 -1.50
CA ALA A 85 17.37 9.30 -2.67
C ALA A 85 16.76 8.62 -3.91
N ARG A 86 16.79 9.34 -5.05
CA ARG A 86 16.27 8.83 -6.34
C ARG A 86 16.86 7.50 -6.79
N TRP A 87 18.13 7.24 -6.51
CA TRP A 87 18.75 5.95 -6.89
C TRP A 87 18.25 4.79 -6.03
N ARG A 88 17.91 5.02 -4.75
CA ARG A 88 17.27 4.01 -3.90
C ARG A 88 15.86 3.74 -4.34
N GLN A 89 15.11 4.77 -4.74
CA GLN A 89 13.82 4.58 -5.40
C GLN A 89 14.00 3.71 -6.66
N ARG A 90 15.01 3.97 -7.49
CA ARG A 90 15.30 3.09 -8.65
C ARG A 90 15.57 1.64 -8.30
N LEU A 91 16.30 1.42 -7.23
CA LEU A 91 16.64 0.08 -6.79
C LEU A 91 15.41 -0.68 -6.24
N PHE A 92 14.65 -0.04 -5.35
CA PHE A 92 13.59 -0.71 -4.59
C PHE A 92 12.19 -0.57 -5.21
N PHE A 93 11.93 0.45 -6.04
CA PHE A 93 10.68 0.56 -6.81
C PHE A 93 10.77 -0.20 -8.13
N THR A 94 11.95 -0.72 -8.47
CA THR A 94 12.24 -1.56 -9.64
C THR A 94 11.72 -0.95 -10.95
N TYR A 95 10.53 -1.33 -11.40
CA TYR A 95 9.87 -0.82 -12.62
C TYR A 95 8.66 0.09 -12.34
N VAL A 96 8.21 0.22 -11.09
CA VAL A 96 6.98 0.92 -10.67
C VAL A 96 7.29 2.35 -10.21
N TYR A 97 7.83 3.17 -11.11
CA TYR A 97 8.24 4.55 -10.77
C TYR A 97 7.06 5.52 -10.63
N GLY A 98 7.19 6.47 -9.69
CA GLY A 98 6.26 7.60 -9.55
C GLY A 98 5.06 7.34 -8.62
N VAL A 99 4.91 6.14 -8.10
CA VAL A 99 3.90 5.79 -7.08
C VAL A 99 4.34 6.28 -5.68
N GLY A 100 3.41 6.27 -4.72
CA GLY A 100 3.69 6.73 -3.35
C GLY A 100 4.43 5.69 -2.50
N GLY A 101 4.05 4.44 -2.69
CA GLY A 101 4.64 3.28 -2.04
C GLY A 101 4.52 2.06 -2.93
N VAL A 102 5.28 1.03 -2.58
CA VAL A 102 5.16 -0.30 -3.16
C VAL A 102 5.35 -1.36 -2.09
N ASN A 103 4.64 -2.46 -2.31
CA ASN A 103 4.81 -3.74 -1.67
C ASN A 103 4.87 -4.83 -2.76
N TYR A 104 5.73 -5.84 -2.58
CA TYR A 104 5.92 -6.92 -3.56
C TYR A 104 5.48 -8.28 -3.02
N TYR A 105 4.43 -8.34 -2.20
CA TYR A 105 3.88 -9.62 -1.76
C TYR A 105 3.53 -10.50 -2.98
N PRO A 106 3.88 -11.81 -2.97
CA PRO A 106 4.43 -12.60 -1.86
C PRO A 106 5.98 -12.64 -1.75
N PHE A 107 6.72 -11.94 -2.61
CA PHE A 107 8.19 -12.01 -2.63
C PHE A 107 8.84 -11.38 -1.40
N THR A 108 8.22 -10.34 -0.84
CA THR A 108 8.59 -9.74 0.43
C THR A 108 7.37 -9.05 1.05
N THR A 109 7.38 -8.88 2.37
CA THR A 109 6.41 -8.06 3.11
C THR A 109 6.92 -6.66 3.39
N ASN A 110 8.15 -6.35 2.95
CA ASN A 110 8.75 -5.02 3.11
C ASN A 110 7.96 -3.97 2.34
N VAL A 111 7.76 -2.81 2.96
CA VAL A 111 7.13 -1.65 2.36
C VAL A 111 8.20 -0.65 1.98
N PHE A 112 8.19 -0.18 0.73
CA PHE A 112 9.08 0.87 0.26
C PHE A 112 8.27 2.10 -0.11
N LEU A 113 8.57 3.24 0.51
CA LEU A 113 7.94 4.51 0.23
C LEU A 113 8.93 5.46 -0.44
N ARG A 114 8.41 6.39 -1.23
CA ARG A 114 9.23 7.45 -1.82
C ARG A 114 9.62 8.47 -0.77
N ASP A 115 10.31 9.50 -1.25
CA ASP A 115 10.73 10.67 -0.48
C ASP A 115 9.63 11.20 0.47
N SER A 116 10.03 11.50 1.71
CA SER A 116 9.11 11.89 2.77
C SER A 116 9.80 12.77 3.82
N ILE A 117 9.02 13.61 4.48
CA ILE A 117 9.43 14.36 5.67
C ILE A 117 8.75 13.68 6.86
N ILE A 118 9.51 12.86 7.60
CA ILE A 118 8.99 12.04 8.70
C ILE A 118 8.47 12.92 9.84
N GLU A 119 9.18 14.00 10.15
CA GLU A 119 8.83 15.01 11.17
C GLU A 119 7.43 15.58 10.98
N GLU A 120 6.99 15.68 9.73
CA GLU A 120 5.75 16.31 9.34
C GLU A 120 4.72 15.28 8.84
N ASN A 121 5.01 13.99 8.99
CA ASN A 121 4.15 12.90 8.54
C ASN A 121 3.72 13.08 7.06
N CYS A 122 4.66 13.48 6.20
CA CYS A 122 4.36 13.97 4.85
C CYS A 122 5.13 13.19 3.79
N LEU A 123 4.42 12.70 2.77
CA LEU A 123 5.05 12.14 1.57
C LEU A 123 5.32 13.26 0.56
N ILE A 124 6.47 13.21 -0.12
CA ILE A 124 6.83 14.13 -1.20
C ILE A 124 6.46 13.49 -2.54
N GLY A 125 5.72 14.22 -3.37
CA GLY A 125 5.30 13.78 -4.70
C GLY A 125 6.45 13.71 -5.71
N PRO A 126 6.25 13.08 -6.88
CA PRO A 126 7.32 12.86 -7.86
C PRO A 126 7.98 14.15 -8.39
N LYS A 127 7.25 15.28 -8.32
CA LYS A 127 7.71 16.62 -8.73
C LYS A 127 8.34 17.42 -7.58
N GLY A 128 8.54 16.82 -6.40
CA GLY A 128 9.09 17.49 -5.23
C GLY A 128 8.06 18.27 -4.40
N SER A 129 6.79 18.29 -4.80
CA SER A 129 5.72 18.94 -4.06
C SER A 129 5.21 18.04 -2.94
N ARG A 130 4.92 18.61 -1.77
CA ARG A 130 4.24 17.90 -0.67
C ARG A 130 2.92 17.29 -1.16
N VAL A 131 2.65 16.04 -0.80
CA VAL A 131 1.34 15.43 -1.03
C VAL A 131 0.33 16.09 -0.08
N PRO A 132 -0.76 16.70 -0.58
CA PRO A 132 -1.69 17.42 0.26
C PRO A 132 -2.73 16.52 0.92
N GLY A 133 -3.38 17.04 1.97
CA GLY A 133 -4.57 16.47 2.58
C GLY A 133 -4.30 15.21 3.41
N GLU A 134 -5.26 14.28 3.40
CA GLU A 134 -5.31 13.10 4.26
C GLU A 134 -4.35 11.97 3.82
N ARG A 135 -3.61 12.17 2.73
CA ARG A 135 -2.64 11.19 2.22
C ARG A 135 -1.26 11.44 2.83
N THR A 136 -1.21 11.38 4.14
CA THR A 136 -0.02 11.52 4.99
C THR A 136 0.90 10.29 4.89
N LEU A 137 2.09 10.37 5.46
CA LEU A 137 3.07 9.28 5.43
C LEU A 137 2.53 8.01 6.10
N ASP A 138 1.93 8.12 7.29
CA ASP A 138 1.27 7.00 7.99
C ASP A 138 0.13 6.37 7.19
N TYR A 139 -0.64 7.16 6.43
CA TYR A 139 -1.65 6.63 5.49
C TYR A 139 -1.00 5.70 4.47
N PHE A 140 0.10 6.13 3.82
CA PHE A 140 0.78 5.31 2.82
C PHE A 140 1.38 4.05 3.44
N ILE A 141 1.99 4.14 4.62
CA ILE A 141 2.52 2.96 5.32
C ILE A 141 1.41 1.95 5.58
N ALA A 142 0.31 2.38 6.19
CA ALA A 142 -0.81 1.50 6.52
C ALA A 142 -1.47 0.90 5.26
N HIS A 143 -1.60 1.69 4.19
CA HIS A 143 -2.11 1.24 2.89
C HIS A 143 -1.25 0.10 2.32
N GLU A 144 0.07 0.30 2.22
CA GLU A 144 0.97 -0.72 1.65
C GLU A 144 1.08 -1.98 2.53
N ILE A 145 1.04 -1.83 3.86
CA ILE A 145 0.98 -2.99 4.77
C ILE A 145 -0.33 -3.76 4.55
N THR A 146 -1.45 -3.07 4.34
CA THR A 146 -2.76 -3.70 4.13
C THR A 146 -2.79 -4.58 2.89
N HIS A 147 -2.04 -4.25 1.83
CA HIS A 147 -1.86 -5.13 0.68
C HIS A 147 -1.23 -6.47 1.08
N THR A 148 -0.23 -6.46 1.96
CA THR A 148 0.37 -7.69 2.50
C THR A 148 -0.63 -8.49 3.33
N LEU A 149 -1.34 -7.82 4.25
CA LEU A 149 -2.30 -8.49 5.13
C LEU A 149 -3.44 -9.13 4.33
N THR A 150 -3.94 -8.41 3.32
CA THR A 150 -4.96 -8.92 2.39
C THR A 150 -4.42 -10.12 1.63
N GLY A 151 -3.20 -10.02 1.09
CA GLY A 151 -2.53 -11.10 0.38
C GLY A 151 -2.35 -12.36 1.22
N GLN A 152 -2.00 -12.21 2.50
CA GLN A 152 -1.87 -13.34 3.44
C GLN A 152 -3.22 -13.97 3.79
N ALA A 153 -4.29 -13.16 3.89
CA ALA A 153 -5.62 -13.63 4.24
C ALA A 153 -6.27 -14.46 3.11
N VAL A 154 -6.10 -14.05 1.86
CA VAL A 154 -6.71 -14.74 0.70
C VAL A 154 -5.74 -15.67 -0.03
N GLY A 155 -4.44 -15.55 0.23
CA GLY A 155 -3.38 -16.24 -0.51
C GLY A 155 -2.92 -15.48 -1.75
N PRO A 156 -1.66 -15.69 -2.20
CA PRO A 156 -1.04 -14.86 -3.25
C PRO A 156 -1.73 -14.94 -4.60
N ILE A 157 -2.22 -16.12 -4.99
CA ILE A 157 -2.90 -16.32 -6.27
C ILE A 157 -4.22 -15.54 -6.29
N ASP A 158 -5.02 -15.68 -5.25
CA ASP A 158 -6.35 -15.06 -5.19
C ASP A 158 -6.25 -13.56 -4.94
N TYR A 159 -5.21 -13.09 -4.24
CA TYR A 159 -4.90 -11.67 -4.13
C TYR A 159 -4.72 -11.01 -5.51
N HIS A 160 -3.96 -11.63 -6.42
CA HIS A 160 -3.78 -11.09 -7.77
C HIS A 160 -5.05 -11.16 -8.63
N ARG A 161 -5.97 -12.08 -8.33
CA ARG A 161 -7.29 -12.19 -8.99
C ARG A 161 -8.35 -11.28 -8.36
N LEU A 162 -8.12 -10.78 -7.16
CA LEU A 162 -9.07 -9.95 -6.45
C LEU A 162 -9.37 -8.67 -7.25
N PRO A 163 -10.65 -8.28 -7.40
CA PRO A 163 -11.02 -7.04 -8.05
C PRO A 163 -10.26 -5.84 -7.48
N GLN A 164 -9.79 -4.95 -8.35
CA GLN A 164 -8.98 -3.79 -7.95
C GLN A 164 -9.69 -2.94 -6.89
N TRP A 165 -11.00 -2.76 -7.00
CA TRP A 165 -11.78 -1.98 -6.03
C TRP A 165 -11.73 -2.57 -4.62
N LYS A 166 -11.60 -3.89 -4.48
CA LYS A 166 -11.43 -4.54 -3.16
C LYS A 166 -10.01 -4.33 -2.64
N ARG A 167 -8.98 -4.59 -3.48
CA ARG A 167 -7.57 -4.43 -3.08
C ARG A 167 -7.27 -3.00 -2.65
N GLU A 168 -7.48 -2.06 -3.56
CA GLU A 168 -7.16 -0.65 -3.33
C GLU A 168 -8.15 -0.02 -2.36
N GLY A 169 -9.44 -0.38 -2.43
CA GLY A 169 -10.46 0.17 -1.54
C GLY A 169 -10.27 -0.26 -0.09
N TYR A 170 -9.88 -1.52 0.18
CA TYR A 170 -9.63 -1.98 1.54
C TYR A 170 -8.33 -1.40 2.10
N ALA A 171 -7.28 -1.30 1.28
CA ALA A 171 -6.06 -0.59 1.65
C ALA A 171 -6.30 0.90 1.94
N ASP A 172 -7.15 1.57 1.16
CA ASP A 172 -7.57 2.96 1.44
C ASP A 172 -8.46 3.08 2.67
N TYR A 173 -9.34 2.09 2.93
CA TYR A 173 -10.18 2.02 4.11
C TYR A 173 -9.34 2.01 5.39
N VAL A 174 -8.40 1.07 5.48
CA VAL A 174 -7.47 0.97 6.61
C VAL A 174 -6.55 2.19 6.67
N GLY A 175 -5.93 2.57 5.54
CA GLY A 175 -4.97 3.66 5.48
C GLY A 175 -5.54 5.02 5.88
N LYS A 176 -6.74 5.39 5.43
CA LYS A 176 -7.35 6.64 5.87
C LYS A 176 -7.92 6.54 7.28
N GLY A 177 -8.44 5.38 7.65
CA GLY A 177 -9.06 5.16 8.96
C GLY A 177 -10.14 6.22 9.21
N ALA A 178 -10.08 6.88 10.37
CA ALA A 178 -11.09 7.85 10.79
C ALA A 178 -11.14 9.15 9.98
N ALA A 179 -10.20 9.39 9.06
CA ALA A 179 -10.22 10.58 8.22
C ALA A 179 -11.30 10.53 7.12
N PHE A 180 -11.78 9.33 6.76
CA PHE A 180 -12.74 9.19 5.68
C PHE A 180 -14.15 9.63 6.09
N ASN A 181 -14.76 10.51 5.29
CA ASN A 181 -16.16 10.92 5.42
C ASN A 181 -17.05 10.19 4.41
N TYR A 182 -17.84 9.23 4.90
CA TYR A 182 -18.76 8.44 4.07
C TYR A 182 -19.82 9.30 3.37
N ASP A 183 -20.43 10.25 4.07
CA ASP A 183 -21.54 11.05 3.51
C ASP A 183 -21.05 12.05 2.45
N GLU A 184 -19.85 12.62 2.64
CA GLU A 184 -19.19 13.41 1.61
C GLU A 184 -18.90 12.57 0.37
N ALA A 185 -18.30 11.38 0.56
CA ALA A 185 -18.01 10.47 -0.53
C ALA A 185 -19.29 10.03 -1.25
N LYS A 186 -20.36 9.69 -0.53
CA LYS A 186 -21.65 9.32 -1.13
C LYS A 186 -22.20 10.48 -1.97
N ARG A 187 -22.21 11.72 -1.46
CA ARG A 187 -22.66 12.89 -2.21
C ARG A 187 -21.86 13.12 -3.49
N ALA A 188 -20.53 13.07 -3.40
CA ALA A 188 -19.66 13.21 -4.57
C ALA A 188 -19.88 12.09 -5.61
N PHE A 189 -20.16 10.87 -5.16
CA PHE A 189 -20.48 9.73 -6.03
C PHE A 189 -21.82 9.91 -6.75
N LEU A 190 -22.85 10.37 -6.04
CA LEU A 190 -24.16 10.68 -6.64
C LEU A 190 -24.09 11.85 -7.61
N ALA A 191 -23.23 12.84 -7.35
CA ALA A 191 -22.98 13.98 -8.22
C ALA A 191 -22.08 13.67 -9.43
N ASN A 192 -21.56 12.45 -9.55
CA ASN A 192 -20.55 12.07 -10.55
C ASN A 192 -19.32 13.00 -10.55
N ASP A 193 -18.86 13.38 -9.35
CA ASP A 193 -17.66 14.22 -9.18
C ASP A 193 -16.45 13.57 -9.88
N PRO A 194 -15.64 14.33 -10.66
CA PRO A 194 -14.44 13.80 -11.32
C PRO A 194 -13.45 13.07 -10.39
N LYS A 195 -13.42 13.41 -9.08
CA LYS A 195 -12.59 12.72 -8.07
C LYS A 195 -13.02 11.27 -7.82
N MET A 196 -14.23 10.88 -8.21
CA MET A 196 -14.74 9.51 -8.11
C MET A 196 -14.34 8.62 -9.29
N ASP A 197 -13.82 9.23 -10.36
CA ASP A 197 -13.27 8.51 -11.49
C ASP A 197 -11.76 8.30 -11.25
N TRP A 198 -11.38 7.09 -10.83
CA TRP A 198 -9.99 6.76 -10.53
C TRP A 198 -9.09 6.89 -11.76
N ALA A 199 -9.62 6.60 -12.96
CA ALA A 199 -8.85 6.66 -14.20
C ALA A 199 -8.50 8.11 -14.58
N LYS A 200 -9.31 9.07 -14.15
CA LYS A 200 -9.06 10.51 -14.35
C LYS A 200 -8.29 11.15 -13.21
N SER A 201 -8.66 10.83 -11.96
CA SER A 201 -8.13 11.51 -10.77
C SER A 201 -6.89 10.84 -10.19
N GLY A 202 -6.68 9.55 -10.46
CA GLY A 202 -5.69 8.73 -9.77
C GLY A 202 -6.03 8.48 -8.29
N LEU A 203 -7.25 8.82 -7.84
CA LEU A 203 -7.70 8.63 -6.46
C LEU A 203 -8.63 7.42 -6.35
N TYR A 204 -8.48 6.65 -5.29
CA TYR A 204 -9.33 5.49 -5.00
C TYR A 204 -10.57 5.85 -4.17
N TRP A 205 -11.06 7.09 -4.26
CA TRP A 205 -12.13 7.57 -3.40
C TRP A 205 -13.44 6.80 -3.57
N ARG A 206 -13.76 6.44 -4.82
CA ARG A 206 -14.90 5.55 -5.13
C ARG A 206 -14.70 4.17 -4.53
N PHE A 207 -13.52 3.56 -4.66
CA PHE A 207 -13.25 2.23 -4.10
C PHE A 207 -13.36 2.21 -2.58
N HIS A 208 -12.84 3.25 -1.90
CA HIS A 208 -13.04 3.43 -0.48
C HIS A 208 -14.54 3.46 -0.13
N LEU A 209 -15.34 4.28 -0.83
CA LEU A 209 -16.78 4.36 -0.60
C LEU A 209 -17.46 2.99 -0.68
N LEU A 210 -17.13 2.18 -1.69
CA LEU A 210 -17.70 0.84 -1.84
C LEU A 210 -17.37 -0.08 -0.66
N VAL A 211 -16.11 -0.08 -0.23
CA VAL A 211 -15.65 -0.89 0.91
C VAL A 211 -16.30 -0.42 2.21
N ALA A 212 -16.29 0.89 2.48
CA ALA A 212 -16.94 1.46 3.65
C ALA A 212 -18.45 1.17 3.67
N HIS A 213 -19.13 1.21 2.52
CA HIS A 213 -20.53 0.83 2.43
C HIS A 213 -20.77 -0.61 2.88
N LEU A 214 -19.97 -1.56 2.38
CA LEU A 214 -20.11 -2.96 2.74
C LEU A 214 -19.80 -3.22 4.22
N LEU A 215 -18.69 -2.67 4.72
CA LEU A 215 -18.25 -2.91 6.10
C LEU A 215 -19.13 -2.18 7.13
N GLU A 216 -19.51 -0.93 6.87
CA GLU A 216 -20.15 -0.08 7.88
C GLU A 216 -21.67 -0.02 7.75
N LYS A 217 -22.21 -0.08 6.53
CA LYS A 217 -23.67 0.03 6.28
C LYS A 217 -24.32 -1.33 6.08
N LYS A 218 -23.61 -2.28 5.46
CA LYS A 218 -24.08 -3.67 5.29
C LYS A 218 -23.51 -4.63 6.34
N HIS A 219 -22.65 -4.15 7.23
CA HIS A 219 -22.05 -4.91 8.32
C HIS A 219 -21.36 -6.21 7.86
N TRP A 220 -20.78 -6.19 6.65
CA TRP A 220 -19.96 -7.30 6.19
C TRP A 220 -18.70 -7.40 7.04
N SER A 221 -18.30 -8.64 7.31
CA SER A 221 -16.94 -8.90 7.78
C SER A 221 -15.92 -8.64 6.67
N VAL A 222 -14.66 -8.38 7.05
CA VAL A 222 -13.56 -8.29 6.07
C VAL A 222 -13.41 -9.58 5.29
N GLN A 223 -13.63 -10.74 5.91
CA GLN A 223 -13.61 -12.02 5.19
C GLN A 223 -14.65 -12.05 4.07
N GLN A 224 -15.91 -11.68 4.37
CA GLN A 224 -16.97 -11.58 3.36
C GLN A 224 -16.62 -10.59 2.26
N LEU A 225 -16.12 -9.40 2.61
CA LEU A 225 -15.65 -8.41 1.64
C LEU A 225 -14.66 -9.03 0.64
N LEU A 226 -13.71 -9.84 1.13
CA LEU A 226 -12.65 -10.40 0.30
C LEU A 226 -13.12 -11.61 -0.52
N THR A 227 -13.99 -12.47 0.01
CA THR A 227 -14.36 -13.75 -0.64
C THR A 227 -15.66 -13.72 -1.42
N GLU A 228 -16.63 -12.86 -1.07
CA GLU A 228 -17.94 -12.86 -1.73
C GLU A 228 -17.85 -12.34 -3.17
N PRO A 229 -18.39 -13.07 -4.17
CA PRO A 229 -18.39 -12.64 -5.56
C PRO A 229 -19.49 -11.59 -5.80
N ILE A 230 -19.26 -10.37 -5.31
CA ILE A 230 -20.10 -9.21 -5.57
C ILE A 230 -19.44 -8.29 -6.60
N GLU A 231 -20.21 -7.96 -7.63
CA GLU A 231 -19.79 -7.03 -8.66
C GLU A 231 -19.83 -5.58 -8.16
N GLN A 232 -18.87 -4.78 -8.60
CA GLN A 232 -18.77 -3.36 -8.23
C GLN A 232 -20.08 -2.60 -8.52
N VAL A 233 -20.70 -2.87 -9.67
CA VAL A 233 -21.94 -2.21 -10.11
C VAL A 233 -23.10 -2.47 -9.14
N ALA A 234 -23.20 -3.69 -8.58
CA ALA A 234 -24.27 -4.01 -7.64
C ALA A 234 -24.18 -3.16 -6.37
N ILE A 235 -22.98 -2.92 -5.84
CA ILE A 235 -22.76 -2.08 -4.65
C ILE A 235 -23.10 -0.62 -4.96
N GLU A 236 -22.74 -0.17 -6.15
CA GLU A 236 -23.05 1.18 -6.62
C GLU A 236 -24.56 1.41 -6.74
N GLU A 237 -25.30 0.43 -7.25
CA GLU A 237 -26.76 0.44 -7.29
C GLU A 237 -27.36 0.45 -5.87
N MET A 238 -26.81 -0.34 -4.94
CA MET A 238 -27.21 -0.30 -3.52
C MET A 238 -27.05 1.10 -2.93
N ILE A 239 -25.91 1.76 -3.16
CA ILE A 239 -25.65 3.13 -2.67
C ILE A 239 -26.63 4.14 -3.28
N ARG A 240 -26.98 4.00 -4.56
CA ARG A 240 -27.95 4.88 -5.25
C ARG A 240 -29.38 4.67 -4.77
N ALA A 241 -29.73 3.45 -4.37
CA ALA A 241 -31.07 3.10 -3.87
C ALA A 241 -31.32 3.54 -2.42
N GLU A 242 -30.28 3.86 -1.65
CA GLU A 242 -30.43 4.41 -0.30
C GLU A 242 -31.01 5.83 -0.35
N ILE A 243 -32.29 5.95 0.00
CA ILE A 243 -33.01 7.22 0.15
C ILE A 243 -32.31 8.10 1.20
N PRO A 244 -32.18 9.42 0.99
CA PRO A 244 -31.63 10.36 1.97
C PRO A 244 -32.36 10.35 3.32
#